data_AF-A0A9Y1FPB1-F1
#
_entry.id   AF-A0A9Y1FPB1-F1
#
_cell.length_a   1.000
_cell.length_b   1.000
_cell.length_c   1.000
_cell.angle_alpha   90.00
_cell.angle_beta   90.00
_cell.angle_gamma   90.00
#
_symmetry.space_group_name_H-M   'P 1'
#
loop_
_entity.id
_entity.type
_entity.pdbx_description
1 polymer ?
#
loop_
_entity_poly.entity_id
_entity_poly.type
_entity_poly.pdbx_seq_one_letter_code
_entity_poly.pdbx_strand_id
1 'polypeptide(L)'
;MDTKEGALIELSKELGLKEALGIAVGALIGGGVFSILGLVIIKSGPAAFLAFILAAVVSTFTAYSYTFLALKYPKAGGAFIYAKEAFKSNFFSGTLGILLWFGYSFSVSLYAMTFGRYFAEIFNFGHKSFLETKIFFPAFLNTPILAFAFQLLSVTIFIIINLLGVKESSKMQNFLVFLKVTILLVYIIMGLTAVKKSNFQPFFSDTGVYGVLISSVLIFVAMEGFEILTNSVEEMKNPQRDLPIGMFVSIIIVLIIYVSVAIVTVGVLGMANINEEMGEVILTVSAQSFFPIAGTFLMAVAAIISTASAINATLLGSSRLSYMLSHEGVIPAKISEINSKTRVPTRAIVISGVMSIIFILFFNIETVATAASLIFMLIFAAVNLSAIKLLEGKKRIVSVIGVIFIIVYWIFWIIDQV
;
A
#
# COMPACT_ATOMS: atom_id res chain seq x y z
N MET A 1 35.37 -35.50 2.42
CA MET A 1 35.31 -34.04 2.19
C MET A 1 33.84 -33.77 1.87
N ASP A 2 33.08 -33.54 2.93
CA ASP A 2 31.61 -33.56 2.94
C ASP A 2 31.10 -32.17 2.56
N THR A 3 30.42 -32.05 1.43
CA THR A 3 29.76 -30.83 1.00
C THR A 3 28.55 -30.60 1.89
N LYS A 4 28.62 -29.57 2.74
CA LYS A 4 27.48 -29.05 3.51
C LYS A 4 26.36 -28.63 2.55
N GLU A 5 25.45 -29.55 2.25
CA GLU A 5 24.09 -29.21 1.85
C GLU A 5 23.52 -28.29 2.93
N GLY A 6 23.19 -27.05 2.52
CA GLY A 6 22.56 -26.09 3.40
C GLY A 6 21.24 -26.67 3.88
N ALA A 7 21.19 -27.06 5.16
CA ALA A 7 19.96 -27.42 5.83
C ALA A 7 18.95 -26.29 5.60
N LEU A 8 17.95 -26.54 4.75
CA LEU A 8 16.77 -25.71 4.62
C LEU A 8 16.12 -25.73 6.00
N ILE A 9 16.25 -24.62 6.73
CA ILE A 9 15.59 -24.43 8.02
C ILE A 9 14.08 -24.55 7.74
N GLU A 10 13.45 -25.65 8.14
CA GLU A 10 11.99 -25.75 8.12
C GLU A 10 11.44 -24.64 9.03
N LEU A 11 10.70 -23.71 8.43
CA LEU A 11 10.05 -22.63 9.16
C LEU A 11 8.96 -23.21 10.08
N SER A 12 8.84 -22.67 11.30
CA SER A 12 7.78 -23.10 12.21
C SER A 12 6.41 -22.69 11.67
N LYS A 13 5.48 -23.64 11.62
CA LYS A 13 4.09 -23.42 11.15
C LYS A 13 3.24 -22.75 12.23
N GLU A 14 3.48 -21.47 12.47
CA GLU A 14 2.85 -20.73 13.56
C GLU A 14 1.66 -19.86 13.11
N LEU A 15 1.58 -19.50 11.83
CA LEU A 15 0.57 -18.56 11.31
C LEU A 15 -0.76 -19.25 11.02
N GLY A 16 -1.83 -18.78 11.65
CA GLY A 16 -3.20 -19.18 11.32
C GLY A 16 -3.95 -18.11 10.55
N LEU A 17 -5.25 -18.34 10.35
CA LEU A 17 -6.13 -17.41 9.64
C LEU A 17 -6.16 -15.99 10.24
N LYS A 18 -6.12 -15.84 11.57
CA LYS A 18 -6.18 -14.53 12.22
C LYS A 18 -4.94 -13.70 11.89
N GLU A 19 -3.77 -14.34 11.93
CA GLU A 19 -2.50 -13.73 11.59
C GLU A 19 -2.44 -13.39 10.10
N ALA A 20 -2.92 -14.28 9.22
CA ALA A 20 -3.03 -14.01 7.79
C ALA A 20 -3.94 -12.79 7.50
N LEU A 21 -5.11 -12.72 8.13
CA LEU A 21 -5.98 -11.54 7.98
C LEU A 21 -5.31 -10.27 8.51
N GLY A 22 -4.64 -10.33 9.66
CA GLY A 22 -3.90 -9.20 10.23
C GLY A 22 -2.80 -8.69 9.29
N ILE A 23 -2.01 -9.59 8.70
CA ILE A 23 -0.96 -9.25 7.74
C ILE A 23 -1.56 -8.59 6.50
N ALA A 24 -2.57 -9.20 5.87
CA ALA A 24 -3.12 -8.69 4.61
C ALA A 24 -3.91 -7.39 4.78
N VAL A 25 -4.80 -7.31 5.79
CA VAL A 25 -5.54 -6.07 6.09
C VAL A 25 -4.57 -4.97 6.50
N GLY A 26 -3.53 -5.31 7.27
CA GLY A 26 -2.50 -4.37 7.67
C GLY A 26 -1.70 -3.81 6.51
N ALA A 27 -1.36 -4.64 5.54
CA ALA A 27 -0.66 -4.23 4.33
C ALA A 27 -1.54 -3.36 3.42
N LEU A 28 -2.77 -3.80 3.16
CA LEU A 28 -3.74 -3.08 2.32
C LEU A 28 -4.07 -1.71 2.90
N ILE A 29 -4.40 -1.61 4.20
CA ILE A 29 -4.59 -0.34 4.91
C ILE A 29 -3.23 0.25 5.29
N GLY A 30 -2.23 0.25 4.40
CA GLY A 30 -0.90 0.77 4.68
C GLY A 30 -0.85 2.30 4.57
N GLY A 31 -1.22 2.83 3.41
CA GLY A 31 -1.31 4.28 3.21
C GLY A 31 -2.33 4.72 2.17
N GLY A 32 -2.74 3.86 1.23
CA GLY A 32 -3.53 4.24 0.05
C GLY A 32 -4.72 5.18 0.32
N VAL A 33 -5.63 4.81 1.22
CA VAL A 33 -6.79 5.67 1.55
C VAL A 33 -6.40 6.98 2.26
N PHE A 34 -5.32 6.99 3.05
CA PHE A 34 -4.84 8.20 3.70
C PHE A 34 -4.09 9.11 2.72
N SER A 35 -3.37 8.51 1.77
CA SER A 35 -2.45 9.19 0.85
C SER A 35 -3.15 9.90 -0.29
N ILE A 36 -4.10 9.23 -0.95
CA ILE A 36 -4.57 9.66 -2.28
C ILE A 36 -6.09 9.76 -2.42
N LEU A 37 -6.85 9.52 -1.34
CA LEU A 37 -8.31 9.68 -1.37
C LEU A 37 -8.72 11.08 -1.84
N GLY A 38 -8.05 12.14 -1.38
CA GLY A 38 -8.38 13.50 -1.80
C GLY A 38 -8.19 13.72 -3.30
N LEU A 39 -7.08 13.22 -3.87
CA LEU A 39 -6.84 13.28 -5.31
C LEU A 39 -7.91 12.51 -6.11
N VAL A 40 -8.31 11.33 -5.63
CA VAL A 40 -9.40 10.54 -6.22
C VAL A 40 -10.71 11.31 -6.18
N ILE A 41 -11.04 11.98 -5.07
CA ILE A 41 -12.26 12.79 -4.95
C ILE A 41 -12.22 13.99 -5.89
N ILE A 42 -11.10 14.70 -5.96
CA ILE A 42 -10.93 15.87 -6.85
C ILE A 42 -11.15 15.46 -8.32
N LYS A 43 -10.61 14.32 -8.75
CA LYS A 43 -10.70 13.84 -10.14
C LYS A 43 -12.03 13.17 -10.50
N SER A 44 -12.63 12.43 -9.56
CA SER A 44 -13.86 11.63 -9.78
C SER A 44 -15.15 12.30 -9.33
N GLY A 45 -15.04 13.40 -8.56
CA GLY A 45 -16.18 14.00 -7.90
C GLY A 45 -16.86 13.06 -6.90
N PRO A 46 -18.19 13.19 -6.70
CA PRO A 46 -18.91 12.38 -5.72
C PRO A 46 -18.93 10.87 -5.98
N ALA A 47 -18.63 10.46 -7.22
CA ALA A 47 -18.50 9.07 -7.62
C ALA A 47 -17.15 8.42 -7.25
N ALA A 48 -16.27 9.11 -6.52
CA ALA A 48 -14.94 8.64 -6.10
C ALA A 48 -14.89 7.22 -5.52
N PHE A 49 -15.90 6.81 -4.77
CA PHE A 49 -15.97 5.46 -4.21
C PHE A 49 -16.03 4.35 -5.29
N LEU A 50 -16.53 4.66 -6.49
CA LEU A 50 -16.53 3.72 -7.62
C LEU A 50 -15.10 3.40 -8.09
N ALA A 51 -14.16 4.34 -7.99
CA ALA A 51 -12.76 4.11 -8.35
C ALA A 51 -12.13 3.02 -7.48
N PHE A 52 -12.45 3.01 -6.17
CA PHE A 52 -12.01 1.94 -5.25
C PHE A 52 -12.63 0.58 -5.59
N ILE A 53 -13.93 0.56 -5.95
CA ILE A 53 -14.60 -0.68 -6.36
C ILE A 53 -13.94 -1.25 -7.62
N LEU A 54 -13.70 -0.41 -8.63
CA LEU A 54 -13.05 -0.83 -9.86
C LEU A 54 -11.64 -1.37 -9.60
N ALA A 55 -10.81 -0.65 -8.83
CA ALA A 55 -9.48 -1.11 -8.44
C ALA A 55 -9.53 -2.46 -7.71
N ALA A 56 -10.47 -2.64 -6.77
CA ALA A 56 -10.62 -3.89 -6.03
C ALA A 56 -11.08 -5.06 -6.90
N VAL A 57 -11.94 -4.82 -7.90
CA VAL A 57 -12.35 -5.83 -8.88
C VAL A 57 -11.13 -6.35 -9.64
N VAL A 58 -10.29 -5.45 -10.18
CA VAL A 58 -9.07 -5.83 -10.89
C VAL A 58 -8.10 -6.59 -9.98
N SER A 59 -7.90 -6.11 -8.76
CA SER A 59 -7.04 -6.78 -7.78
C SER A 59 -7.56 -8.16 -7.39
N THR A 60 -8.88 -8.38 -7.33
CA THR A 60 -9.48 -9.68 -6.98
C THR A 60 -9.16 -10.76 -8.01
N PHE A 61 -9.17 -10.44 -9.30
CA PHE A 61 -8.75 -11.40 -10.36
C PHE A 61 -7.28 -11.80 -10.19
N THR A 62 -6.43 -10.85 -9.84
CA THR A 62 -5.01 -11.13 -9.59
C THR A 62 -4.81 -11.90 -8.28
N ALA A 63 -5.56 -11.59 -7.23
CA ALA A 63 -5.54 -12.32 -5.96
C ALA A 63 -5.90 -13.80 -6.15
N TYR A 64 -6.82 -14.10 -7.07
CA TYR A 64 -7.11 -15.47 -7.47
C TYR A 64 -5.88 -16.17 -8.07
N SER A 65 -5.20 -15.52 -9.03
CA SER A 65 -3.96 -16.04 -9.62
C SER A 65 -2.87 -16.26 -8.56
N TYR A 66 -2.64 -15.26 -7.70
CA TYR A 66 -1.70 -15.33 -6.58
C TYR A 66 -2.00 -16.51 -5.65
N THR A 67 -3.26 -16.70 -5.26
CA THR A 67 -3.68 -17.80 -4.37
C THR A 67 -3.21 -19.14 -4.90
N PHE A 68 -3.52 -19.46 -6.16
CA PHE A 68 -3.20 -20.77 -6.71
C PHE A 68 -1.74 -20.95 -7.08
N LEU A 69 -1.07 -19.88 -7.50
CA LEU A 69 0.37 -19.91 -7.73
C LEU A 69 1.13 -20.13 -6.42
N ALA A 70 0.73 -19.46 -5.34
CA ALA A 70 1.34 -19.59 -4.03
C ALA A 70 1.11 -20.97 -3.40
N LEU A 71 -0.07 -21.57 -3.59
CA LEU A 71 -0.32 -22.95 -3.17
C LEU A 71 0.49 -23.98 -3.99
N LYS A 72 0.75 -23.71 -5.27
CA LYS A 72 1.51 -24.59 -6.16
C LYS A 72 3.03 -24.44 -5.96
N TYR A 73 3.48 -23.22 -5.70
CA TYR A 73 4.88 -22.85 -5.51
C TYR A 73 5.02 -22.09 -4.18
N PRO A 74 4.96 -22.79 -3.03
CA PRO A 74 5.01 -22.19 -1.70
C PRO A 74 6.46 -21.81 -1.37
N LYS A 75 6.99 -20.78 -2.03
CA LYS A 75 8.31 -20.23 -1.79
C LYS A 75 8.21 -18.73 -1.55
N ALA A 76 8.97 -18.22 -0.59
CA ALA A 76 9.20 -16.79 -0.46
C ALA A 76 9.78 -16.20 -1.77
N GLY A 77 9.17 -15.12 -2.27
CA GLY A 77 9.59 -14.46 -3.52
C GLY A 77 8.46 -14.11 -4.49
N GLY A 78 7.23 -14.57 -4.22
CA GLY A 78 6.00 -14.07 -4.86
C GLY A 78 6.08 -14.00 -6.38
N ALA A 79 5.77 -12.82 -6.94
CA ALA A 79 5.70 -12.59 -8.38
C ALA A 79 6.98 -12.98 -9.15
N PHE A 80 8.15 -12.74 -8.58
CA PHE A 80 9.44 -13.09 -9.18
C PHE A 80 9.54 -14.60 -9.42
N ILE A 81 9.22 -15.40 -8.39
CA ILE A 81 9.28 -16.87 -8.48
C ILE A 81 8.25 -17.40 -9.46
N TYR A 82 7.02 -16.87 -9.44
CA TYR A 82 5.97 -17.33 -10.36
C TYR A 82 6.33 -17.06 -11.82
N ALA A 83 6.89 -15.88 -12.11
CA ALA A 83 7.36 -15.55 -13.45
C ALA A 83 8.54 -16.44 -13.86
N LYS A 84 9.48 -16.72 -12.95
CA LYS A 84 10.61 -17.61 -13.23
C LYS A 84 10.14 -19.02 -13.58
N GLU A 85 9.24 -19.60 -12.79
CA GLU A 85 8.68 -20.93 -13.02
C GLU A 85 7.86 -21.00 -14.31
N ALA A 86 7.09 -19.95 -14.62
CA ALA A 86 6.26 -19.89 -15.83
C ALA A 86 7.12 -19.74 -17.08
N PHE A 87 8.00 -18.74 -17.12
CA PHE A 87 8.68 -18.33 -18.34
C PHE A 87 10.03 -19.01 -18.54
N LYS A 88 10.61 -19.60 -17.48
CA LYS A 88 11.95 -20.21 -17.52
C LYS A 88 13.02 -19.27 -18.08
N SER A 89 12.86 -17.96 -17.85
CA SER A 89 13.73 -16.91 -18.36
C SER A 89 14.23 -16.05 -17.21
N ASN A 90 15.52 -16.17 -16.92
CA ASN A 90 16.18 -15.36 -15.88
C ASN A 90 16.15 -13.87 -16.20
N PHE A 91 16.19 -13.51 -17.50
CA PHE A 91 16.06 -12.12 -17.93
C PHE A 91 14.67 -11.57 -17.57
N PHE A 92 13.61 -12.26 -17.99
CA PHE A 92 12.24 -11.79 -17.74
C PHE A 92 11.90 -11.73 -16.24
N SER A 93 12.18 -12.80 -15.49
CA SER A 93 11.93 -12.81 -14.05
C SER A 93 12.83 -11.81 -13.33
N GLY A 94 14.10 -11.66 -13.75
CA GLY A 94 15.03 -10.69 -13.18
C GLY A 94 14.57 -9.24 -13.37
N THR A 95 14.17 -8.87 -14.60
CA THR A 95 13.59 -7.55 -14.88
C THR A 95 12.33 -7.31 -14.06
N LEU A 96 11.44 -8.30 -13.95
CA LEU A 96 10.23 -8.20 -13.13
C LEU A 96 10.57 -7.98 -11.64
N GLY A 97 11.58 -8.69 -11.14
CA GLY A 97 12.07 -8.56 -9.77
C GLY A 97 12.66 -7.18 -9.47
N ILE A 98 13.43 -6.63 -10.41
CA ILE A 98 13.92 -5.24 -10.32
C ILE A 98 12.74 -4.27 -10.35
N LEU A 99 11.78 -4.44 -11.27
CA LEU A 99 10.57 -3.61 -11.33
C LEU A 99 9.80 -3.63 -10.00
N LEU A 100 9.63 -4.81 -9.39
CA LEU A 100 8.98 -4.96 -8.10
C LEU A 100 9.75 -4.23 -6.99
N TRP A 101 11.08 -4.28 -7.02
CA TRP A 101 11.90 -3.53 -6.07
C TRP A 101 11.71 -2.00 -6.22
N PHE A 102 11.63 -1.50 -7.45
CA PHE A 102 11.27 -0.10 -7.72
C PHE A 102 9.86 0.23 -7.24
N GLY A 103 8.88 -0.66 -7.47
CA GLY A 103 7.50 -0.49 -7.00
C GLY A 103 7.41 -0.36 -5.47
N TYR A 104 8.18 -1.16 -4.73
CA TYR A 104 8.30 -1.00 -3.29
C TYR A 104 8.92 0.33 -2.87
N SER A 105 9.95 0.83 -3.58
CA SER A 105 10.51 2.14 -3.28
C SER A 105 9.55 3.30 -3.57
N PHE A 106 8.75 3.23 -4.65
CA PHE A 106 7.68 4.20 -4.89
C PHE A 106 6.62 4.14 -3.77
N SER A 107 6.26 2.95 -3.31
CA SER A 107 5.29 2.79 -2.23
C SER A 107 5.81 3.34 -0.90
N VAL A 108 7.07 3.08 -0.55
CA VAL A 108 7.71 3.69 0.63
C VAL A 108 7.71 5.22 0.52
N SER A 109 8.00 5.78 -0.67
CA SER A 109 7.92 7.23 -0.87
C SER A 109 6.50 7.78 -0.70
N LEU A 110 5.48 7.09 -1.21
CA LEU A 110 4.07 7.46 -1.05
C LEU A 110 3.67 7.51 0.43
N TYR A 111 4.01 6.45 1.17
CA TYR A 111 3.73 6.34 2.59
C TYR A 111 4.47 7.41 3.40
N ALA A 112 5.74 7.70 3.07
CA ALA A 112 6.53 8.73 3.73
C ALA A 112 5.99 10.15 3.46
N MET A 113 5.60 10.45 2.21
CA MET A 113 4.95 11.72 1.84
C MET A 113 3.71 11.95 2.71
N THR A 114 2.87 10.92 2.82
CA THR A 114 1.65 10.93 3.62
C THR A 114 1.96 11.07 5.11
N PHE A 115 2.91 10.29 5.63
CA PHE A 115 3.36 10.38 7.02
C PHE A 115 3.74 11.82 7.36
N GLY A 116 4.60 12.45 6.57
CA GLY A 116 5.09 13.80 6.85
C GLY A 116 3.98 14.86 6.81
N ARG A 117 3.00 14.71 5.91
CA ARG A 117 1.85 15.63 5.82
C ARG A 117 0.92 15.51 7.02
N TYR A 118 0.51 14.30 7.40
CA TYR A 118 -0.33 14.11 8.60
C TYR A 118 0.42 14.42 9.90
N PHE A 119 1.73 14.17 9.96
CA PHE A 119 2.53 14.54 11.11
C PHE A 119 2.60 16.06 11.28
N ALA A 120 2.85 16.81 10.20
CA ALA A 120 2.79 18.27 10.22
C ALA A 120 1.39 18.81 10.59
N GLU A 121 0.33 18.13 10.16
CA GLU A 121 -1.05 18.52 10.46
C GLU A 121 -1.36 18.51 11.97
N ILE A 122 -0.74 17.62 12.75
CA ILE A 122 -0.87 17.62 14.22
C ILE A 122 -0.35 18.94 14.82
N PHE A 123 0.76 19.47 14.31
CA PHE A 123 1.34 20.74 14.78
C PHE A 123 0.53 21.94 14.29
N ASN A 124 -0.01 21.88 13.08
CA ASN A 124 -0.88 22.92 12.54
C ASN A 124 -2.18 23.06 13.32
N PHE A 125 -2.80 21.92 13.65
CA PHE A 125 -3.96 21.88 14.51
C PHE A 125 -3.63 22.41 15.91
N GLY A 126 -2.51 21.95 16.48
CA GLY A 126 -1.99 22.49 17.74
C GLY A 126 -1.82 24.00 17.71
N HIS A 127 -1.32 24.58 16.61
CA HIS A 127 -1.13 26.02 16.43
C HIS A 127 -2.45 26.80 16.22
N LYS A 128 -3.41 26.26 15.45
CA LYS A 128 -4.73 26.91 15.22
C LYS A 128 -5.61 26.90 16.47
N SER A 129 -5.67 25.79 17.22
CA SER A 129 -6.32 25.76 18.55
C SER A 129 -5.54 26.57 19.60
N PHE A 130 -4.25 26.83 19.38
CA PHE A 130 -3.39 27.61 20.26
C PHE A 130 -3.62 29.13 20.17
N LEU A 131 -4.14 29.68 19.07
CA LEU A 131 -4.55 31.09 19.04
C LEU A 131 -5.66 31.40 20.07
N GLU A 132 -6.36 30.39 20.57
CA GLU A 132 -7.28 30.46 21.72
C GLU A 132 -6.61 30.04 23.06
N THR A 133 -5.48 29.32 22.96
CA THR A 133 -4.64 28.58 23.94
C THR A 133 -3.71 29.28 24.95
N LYS A 134 -2.93 30.27 24.49
CA LYS A 134 -1.73 30.86 25.17
C LYS A 134 -0.54 29.90 25.52
N ILE A 135 -0.30 28.79 24.82
CA ILE A 135 0.96 28.00 24.84
C ILE A 135 1.80 28.09 23.53
N PHE A 136 2.94 28.78 23.55
CA PHE A 136 3.77 29.08 22.36
C PHE A 136 4.19 27.86 21.51
N PHE A 137 3.60 27.73 20.32
CA PHE A 137 4.12 26.90 19.21
C PHE A 137 4.68 27.81 18.11
N PRO A 138 5.99 27.75 17.78
CA PRO A 138 6.59 28.68 16.84
C PRO A 138 6.09 28.45 15.40
N ALA A 139 5.69 29.54 14.73
CA ALA A 139 5.03 29.53 13.42
C ALA A 139 5.82 28.84 12.28
N PHE A 140 7.15 28.72 12.40
CA PHE A 140 7.97 27.98 11.42
C PHE A 140 7.64 26.48 11.37
N LEU A 141 7.00 25.95 12.40
CA LEU A 141 6.55 24.56 12.44
C LEU A 141 5.32 24.28 11.56
N ASN A 142 4.66 25.31 11.03
CA ASN A 142 3.52 25.18 10.10
C ASN A 142 3.97 25.52 8.68
N THR A 143 4.85 24.72 8.09
CA THR A 143 5.39 24.98 6.76
C THR A 143 5.47 23.71 5.91
N PRO A 144 5.31 23.81 4.57
CA PRO A 144 5.64 22.71 3.66
C PRO A 144 7.02 22.11 3.89
N ILE A 145 7.97 22.94 4.37
CA ILE A 145 9.32 22.55 4.76
C ILE A 145 9.30 21.55 5.92
N LEU A 146 8.48 21.77 6.95
CA LEU A 146 8.41 20.83 8.08
C LEU A 146 7.79 19.50 7.66
N ALA A 147 6.72 19.54 6.86
CA ALA A 147 6.15 18.31 6.31
C ALA A 147 7.21 17.52 5.54
N PHE A 148 7.92 18.17 4.63
CA PHE A 148 9.02 17.57 3.87
C PHE A 148 10.13 17.00 4.76
N ALA A 149 10.53 17.72 5.81
CA ALA A 149 11.49 17.22 6.79
C ALA A 149 11.00 15.93 7.47
N PHE A 150 9.71 15.84 7.84
CA PHE A 150 9.13 14.63 8.40
C PHE A 150 9.01 13.47 7.40
N GLN A 151 8.82 13.76 6.12
CA GLN A 151 8.85 12.73 5.07
C GLN A 151 10.23 12.07 5.04
N LEU A 152 11.30 12.86 4.95
CA LEU A 152 12.68 12.35 4.95
C LEU A 152 13.07 11.68 6.27
N LEU A 153 12.63 12.25 7.40
CA LEU A 153 12.88 11.70 8.72
C LEU A 153 12.22 10.34 8.89
N SER A 154 10.98 10.16 8.41
CA SER A 154 10.26 8.90 8.52
C SER A 154 11.02 7.75 7.83
N VAL A 155 11.46 7.95 6.59
CA VAL A 155 12.25 6.95 5.86
C VAL A 155 13.56 6.67 6.59
N THR A 156 14.26 7.72 7.04
CA THR A 156 15.55 7.58 7.73
C THR A 156 15.42 6.79 9.04
N ILE A 157 14.39 7.06 9.85
CA ILE A 157 14.11 6.33 11.08
C ILE A 157 13.86 4.85 10.78
N PHE A 158 13.04 4.54 9.77
CA PHE A 158 12.75 3.15 9.44
C PHE A 158 13.93 2.43 8.80
N ILE A 159 14.81 3.11 8.06
CA ILE A 159 16.12 2.54 7.67
C ILE A 159 16.88 2.13 8.93
N ILE A 160 17.03 3.03 9.92
CA ILE A 160 17.78 2.76 11.15
C ILE A 160 17.17 1.57 11.91
N ILE A 161 15.84 1.56 12.12
CA ILE A 161 15.14 0.45 12.79
C ILE A 161 15.42 -0.88 12.10
N ASN A 162 15.34 -0.90 10.77
CA ASN A 162 15.61 -2.10 9.98
C ASN A 162 17.09 -2.53 10.05
N LEU A 163 18.02 -1.58 10.04
CA LEU A 163 19.46 -1.85 10.15
C LEU A 163 19.85 -2.41 11.52
N LEU A 164 19.15 -2.00 12.58
CA LEU A 164 19.31 -2.54 13.93
C LEU A 164 18.78 -3.98 14.04
N GLY A 165 18.10 -4.51 13.02
CA GLY A 165 17.53 -5.86 13.03
C GLY A 165 16.37 -6.00 14.01
N VAL A 166 15.72 -4.90 14.37
CA VAL A 166 14.55 -4.90 15.26
C VAL A 166 13.40 -5.56 14.51
N LYS A 167 13.13 -6.83 14.85
CA LYS A 167 11.98 -7.55 14.33
C LYS A 167 10.74 -7.09 15.07
N GLU A 168 9.80 -6.52 14.34
CA GLU A 168 8.50 -6.19 14.88
C GLU A 168 7.79 -7.49 15.28
N SER A 169 7.29 -7.55 16.52
CA SER A 169 6.55 -8.75 16.96
C SER A 169 5.19 -8.82 16.26
N SER A 170 4.74 -10.02 15.90
CA SER A 170 3.41 -10.22 15.30
C SER A 170 2.28 -9.66 16.17
N LYS A 171 2.48 -9.60 17.51
CA LYS A 171 1.55 -8.98 18.45
C LYS A 171 1.46 -7.45 18.26
N MET A 172 2.60 -6.78 18.09
CA MET A 172 2.64 -5.34 17.82
C MET A 172 1.95 -5.03 16.49
N GLN A 173 2.28 -5.77 15.43
CA GLN A 173 1.66 -5.56 14.13
C GLN A 173 0.13 -5.76 14.19
N ASN A 174 -0.34 -6.85 14.81
CA ASN A 174 -1.77 -7.08 14.98
C ASN A 174 -2.45 -5.95 15.78
N PHE A 175 -1.78 -5.43 16.81
CA PHE A 175 -2.27 -4.29 17.59
C PHE A 175 -2.37 -3.01 16.73
N LEU A 176 -1.35 -2.67 15.94
CA LEU A 176 -1.37 -1.49 15.06
C LEU A 176 -2.47 -1.59 14.01
N VAL A 177 -2.68 -2.78 13.43
CA VAL A 177 -3.77 -3.04 12.48
C VAL A 177 -5.13 -2.88 13.14
N PHE A 178 -5.33 -3.50 14.30
CA PHE A 178 -6.56 -3.37 15.07
C PHE A 178 -6.86 -1.89 15.40
N LEU A 179 -5.84 -1.14 15.84
CA LEU A 179 -5.95 0.27 16.19
C LEU A 179 -6.37 1.13 15.00
N LYS A 180 -5.68 1.04 13.86
CA LYS A 180 -6.02 1.85 12.67
C LYS A 180 -7.38 1.50 12.08
N VAL A 181 -7.75 0.21 12.07
CA VAL A 181 -9.09 -0.23 11.64
C VAL A 181 -10.16 0.33 12.58
N THR A 182 -9.94 0.29 13.89
CA THR A 182 -10.88 0.82 14.88
C THR A 182 -11.09 2.32 14.68
N ILE A 183 -10.03 3.09 14.47
CA ILE A 183 -10.15 4.53 14.22
C ILE A 183 -10.93 4.81 12.94
N LEU A 184 -10.69 4.06 11.86
CA LEU A 184 -11.46 4.18 10.61
C LEU A 184 -12.94 3.84 10.81
N LEU A 185 -13.26 2.81 11.59
CA LEU A 185 -14.65 2.46 11.91
C LEU A 185 -15.34 3.56 12.72
N VAL A 186 -14.65 4.17 13.68
CA VAL A 186 -15.17 5.33 14.43
C VAL A 186 -15.44 6.51 13.49
N TYR A 187 -14.49 6.82 12.60
CA TYR A 187 -14.66 7.85 11.57
C TYR A 187 -15.90 7.58 10.69
N ILE A 188 -16.08 6.34 10.23
CA ILE A 188 -17.23 5.95 9.40
C ILE A 188 -18.54 6.12 10.18
N ILE A 189 -18.64 5.52 11.38
CA ILE A 189 -19.89 5.51 12.16
C ILE A 189 -20.31 6.93 12.53
N MET A 190 -19.37 7.76 13.01
CA MET A 190 -19.66 9.14 13.36
C MET A 190 -19.97 9.98 12.12
N GLY A 191 -19.16 9.85 11.06
CA GLY A 191 -19.30 10.65 9.86
C GLY A 191 -20.58 10.35 9.07
N LEU A 192 -21.09 9.12 9.11
CA LEU A 192 -22.39 8.76 8.50
C LEU A 192 -23.55 9.63 9.02
N THR A 193 -23.48 10.12 10.27
CA THR A 193 -24.50 11.01 10.84
C THR A 193 -24.45 12.43 10.27
N ALA A 194 -23.31 12.83 9.70
CA ALA A 194 -23.06 14.14 9.12
C ALA A 194 -23.15 14.17 7.58
N VAL A 195 -23.40 13.02 6.94
CA VAL A 195 -23.53 12.92 5.48
C VAL A 195 -24.77 13.64 4.98
N LYS A 196 -24.58 14.56 4.01
CA LYS A 196 -25.66 15.24 3.30
C LYS A 196 -25.80 14.67 1.90
N LYS A 197 -26.99 14.13 1.57
CA LYS A 197 -27.27 13.56 0.24
C LYS A 197 -27.07 14.56 -0.91
N SER A 198 -27.31 15.85 -0.65
CA SER A 198 -27.08 16.93 -1.61
C SER A 198 -25.63 17.03 -2.06
N ASN A 199 -24.67 16.59 -1.24
CA ASN A 199 -23.24 16.63 -1.57
C ASN A 199 -22.85 15.59 -2.64
N PHE A 200 -23.77 14.68 -3.00
CA PHE A 200 -23.62 13.74 -4.12
C PHE A 200 -24.24 14.27 -5.42
N GLN A 201 -24.61 15.55 -5.49
CA GLN A 201 -25.17 16.14 -6.69
C GLN A 201 -24.28 17.30 -7.19
N PRO A 202 -23.88 17.29 -8.48
CA PRO A 202 -24.09 16.22 -9.47
C PRO A 202 -23.30 14.95 -9.11
N PHE A 203 -23.85 13.76 -9.42
CA PHE A 203 -23.22 12.48 -9.03
C PHE A 203 -21.89 12.22 -9.73
N PHE A 204 -21.81 12.58 -11.01
CA PHE A 204 -20.56 12.62 -11.75
C PHE A 204 -20.08 14.06 -11.87
N SER A 205 -18.76 14.27 -11.78
CA SER A 205 -18.10 15.52 -12.15
C SER A 205 -18.20 15.80 -13.65
N ASP A 206 -17.69 16.95 -14.10
CA ASP A 206 -17.61 17.32 -15.52
C ASP A 206 -16.83 16.28 -16.35
N THR A 207 -15.89 15.56 -15.72
CA THR A 207 -15.15 14.44 -16.30
C THR A 207 -15.96 13.14 -16.41
N GLY A 208 -17.19 13.09 -15.90
CA GLY A 208 -18.08 11.95 -16.06
C GLY A 208 -17.51 10.63 -15.49
N VAL A 209 -17.88 9.52 -16.15
CA VAL A 209 -17.33 8.18 -15.86
C VAL A 209 -15.82 8.10 -16.12
N TYR A 210 -15.30 8.94 -17.02
CA TYR A 210 -13.89 8.97 -17.34
C TYR A 210 -13.01 9.36 -16.13
N GLY A 211 -13.43 10.35 -15.34
CA GLY A 211 -12.74 10.73 -14.10
C GLY A 211 -12.65 9.58 -13.09
N VAL A 212 -13.70 8.77 -13.01
CA VAL A 212 -13.75 7.55 -12.16
C VAL A 212 -12.76 6.49 -12.66
N LEU A 213 -12.68 6.28 -13.97
CA LEU A 213 -11.76 5.30 -14.57
C LEU A 213 -10.30 5.68 -14.35
N ILE A 214 -9.92 6.93 -14.61
CA ILE A 214 -8.54 7.40 -14.38
C ILE A 214 -8.19 7.38 -12.89
N SER A 215 -9.13 7.75 -12.02
CA SER A 215 -8.88 7.66 -10.57
C SER A 215 -8.77 6.22 -10.09
N SER A 216 -9.42 5.26 -10.77
CA SER A 216 -9.27 3.83 -10.47
C SER A 216 -7.86 3.31 -10.79
N VAL A 217 -7.19 3.91 -11.78
CA VAL A 217 -5.77 3.64 -12.08
C VAL A 217 -4.89 4.21 -10.98
N LEU A 218 -5.13 5.48 -10.59
CA LEU A 218 -4.38 6.15 -9.52
C LEU A 218 -4.48 5.43 -8.17
N ILE A 219 -5.69 4.99 -7.79
CA ILE A 219 -5.98 4.36 -6.50
C ILE A 219 -5.59 2.88 -6.46
N PHE A 220 -5.10 2.31 -7.56
CA PHE A 220 -4.78 0.89 -7.64
C PHE A 220 -3.71 0.48 -6.63
N VAL A 221 -2.73 1.35 -6.36
CA VAL A 221 -1.72 1.13 -5.30
C VAL A 221 -2.35 0.93 -3.92
N ALA A 222 -3.54 1.48 -3.65
CA ALA A 222 -4.25 1.23 -2.39
C ALA A 222 -4.78 -0.21 -2.24
N MET A 223 -4.84 -0.96 -3.35
CA MET A 223 -5.24 -2.37 -3.37
C MET A 223 -4.02 -3.32 -3.45
N GLU A 224 -2.80 -2.81 -3.29
CA GLU A 224 -1.58 -3.58 -3.03
C GLU A 224 -1.59 -4.11 -1.58
N GLY A 225 -1.05 -5.31 -1.36
CA GLY A 225 -0.69 -5.78 -0.03
C GLY A 225 -1.26 -7.16 0.33
N PHE A 226 -2.28 -7.64 -0.39
CA PHE A 226 -2.76 -9.01 -0.21
C PHE A 226 -1.71 -10.04 -0.64
N GLU A 227 -0.87 -9.70 -1.63
CA GLU A 227 0.18 -10.56 -2.15
C GLU A 227 1.35 -10.75 -1.17
N ILE A 228 1.47 -9.89 -0.15
CA ILE A 228 2.45 -10.08 0.94
C ILE A 228 2.23 -11.42 1.65
N LEU A 229 0.98 -11.90 1.73
CA LEU A 229 0.67 -13.22 2.29
C LEU A 229 1.42 -14.38 1.63
N THR A 230 1.77 -14.23 0.34
CA THR A 230 2.47 -15.28 -0.40
C THR A 230 3.86 -15.56 0.18
N ASN A 231 4.47 -14.58 0.85
CA ASN A 231 5.78 -14.74 1.49
C ASN A 231 5.74 -15.56 2.77
N SER A 232 4.55 -15.79 3.33
CA SER A 232 4.34 -16.47 4.61
C SER A 232 3.62 -17.80 4.48
N VAL A 233 3.44 -18.30 3.24
CA VAL A 233 2.72 -19.55 2.97
C VAL A 233 3.37 -20.76 3.62
N GLU A 234 4.70 -20.80 3.67
CA GLU A 234 5.47 -21.88 4.31
C GLU A 234 5.28 -21.91 5.83
N GLU A 235 4.97 -20.77 6.44
CA GLU A 235 4.74 -20.58 7.89
C GLU A 235 3.26 -20.82 8.27
N MET A 236 2.36 -21.04 7.32
CA MET A 236 0.93 -21.23 7.58
C MET A 236 0.60 -22.65 8.07
N LYS A 237 -0.28 -22.73 9.08
CA LYS A 237 -0.80 -23.99 9.64
C LYS A 237 -1.64 -24.78 8.65
N ASN A 238 -2.55 -24.11 7.93
CA ASN A 238 -3.37 -24.70 6.88
C ASN A 238 -3.39 -23.78 5.65
N PRO A 239 -2.33 -23.79 4.81
CA PRO A 239 -2.22 -22.88 3.67
C PRO A 239 -3.40 -23.00 2.70
N GLN A 240 -3.90 -24.22 2.44
CA GLN A 240 -4.97 -24.49 1.49
C GLN A 240 -6.28 -23.79 1.86
N ARG A 241 -6.53 -23.59 3.15
CA ARG A 241 -7.69 -22.87 3.67
C ARG A 241 -7.37 -21.41 3.97
N ASP A 242 -6.30 -21.16 4.70
CA ASP A 242 -6.05 -19.87 5.33
C ASP A 242 -5.54 -18.83 4.33
N LEU A 243 -4.78 -19.24 3.30
CA LEU A 243 -4.29 -18.32 2.27
C LEU A 243 -5.42 -17.77 1.39
N PRO A 244 -6.32 -18.58 0.77
CA PRO A 244 -7.43 -18.04 0.01
C PRO A 244 -8.33 -17.13 0.86
N ILE A 245 -8.71 -17.58 2.06
CA ILE A 245 -9.56 -16.77 2.94
C ILE A 245 -8.85 -15.47 3.30
N GLY A 246 -7.57 -15.51 3.67
CA GLY A 246 -6.77 -14.34 3.97
C GLY A 246 -6.74 -13.33 2.83
N MET A 247 -6.52 -13.77 1.59
CA MET A 247 -6.49 -12.89 0.42
C MET A 247 -7.86 -12.26 0.12
N PHE A 248 -8.91 -13.07 -0.05
CA PHE A 248 -10.20 -12.54 -0.50
C PHE A 248 -10.94 -11.77 0.59
N VAL A 249 -10.91 -12.25 1.83
CA VAL A 249 -11.60 -11.59 2.94
C VAL A 249 -10.91 -10.28 3.29
N SER A 250 -9.58 -10.20 3.24
CA SER A 250 -8.89 -8.92 3.46
C SER A 250 -9.23 -7.88 2.40
N ILE A 251 -9.26 -8.25 1.11
CA ILE A 251 -9.70 -7.36 0.02
C ILE A 251 -11.13 -6.86 0.28
N ILE A 252 -12.07 -7.75 0.65
CA ILE A 252 -13.46 -7.36 0.92
C ILE A 252 -13.56 -6.42 2.12
N ILE A 253 -12.88 -6.73 3.23
CA ILE A 253 -12.87 -5.89 4.44
C ILE A 253 -12.36 -4.49 4.08
N VAL A 254 -11.23 -4.40 3.38
CA VAL A 254 -10.62 -3.13 3.03
C VAL A 254 -11.47 -2.37 2.03
N LEU A 255 -12.04 -3.03 1.03
CA LEU A 255 -12.96 -2.40 0.08
C LEU A 255 -14.15 -1.76 0.79
N ILE A 256 -14.80 -2.46 1.72
CA ILE A 256 -15.92 -1.92 2.50
C ILE A 256 -15.48 -0.67 3.27
N ILE A 257 -14.32 -0.73 3.94
CA ILE A 257 -13.77 0.41 4.69
C ILE A 257 -13.51 1.58 3.73
N TYR A 258 -12.82 1.36 2.62
CA TYR A 258 -12.43 2.42 1.69
C TYR A 258 -13.63 3.09 1.01
N VAL A 259 -14.60 2.30 0.55
CA VAL A 259 -15.86 2.82 -0.01
C VAL A 259 -16.61 3.63 1.03
N SER A 260 -16.72 3.13 2.26
CA SER A 260 -17.42 3.84 3.34
C SER A 260 -16.72 5.15 3.69
N VAL A 261 -15.39 5.14 3.78
CA VAL A 261 -14.58 6.32 4.04
C VAL A 261 -14.79 7.36 2.92
N ALA A 262 -14.69 6.96 1.65
CA ALA A 262 -14.91 7.85 0.52
C ALA A 262 -16.32 8.46 0.50
N ILE A 263 -17.35 7.65 0.75
CA ILE A 263 -18.75 8.10 0.85
C ILE A 263 -18.91 9.12 1.99
N VAL A 264 -18.34 8.84 3.17
CA VAL A 264 -18.40 9.77 4.31
C VAL A 264 -17.66 11.07 3.99
N THR A 265 -16.45 11.00 3.44
CA THR A 265 -15.65 12.18 3.11
C THR A 265 -16.38 13.10 2.13
N VAL A 266 -16.86 12.57 1.01
CA VAL A 266 -17.64 13.31 0.01
C VAL A 266 -18.94 13.83 0.62
N GLY A 267 -19.69 12.97 1.31
CA GLY A 267 -20.99 13.28 1.86
C GLY A 267 -20.96 14.36 2.95
N VAL A 268 -19.86 14.48 3.69
CA VAL A 268 -19.66 15.50 4.72
C VAL A 268 -19.19 16.82 4.12
N LEU A 269 -18.15 16.79 3.28
CA LEU A 269 -17.51 18.02 2.79
C LEU A 269 -18.27 18.66 1.62
N GLY A 270 -18.73 17.86 0.66
CA GLY A 270 -19.19 18.33 -0.63
C GLY A 270 -18.07 18.92 -1.49
N MET A 271 -18.22 18.83 -2.83
CA MET A 271 -17.14 19.20 -3.75
C MET A 271 -16.73 20.67 -3.68
N ALA A 272 -17.65 21.58 -3.37
CA ALA A 272 -17.36 23.02 -3.30
C ALA A 272 -16.37 23.41 -2.20
N ASN A 273 -16.19 22.55 -1.19
CA ASN A 273 -15.30 22.80 -0.05
C ASN A 273 -13.98 22.03 -0.16
N ILE A 274 -13.73 21.33 -1.27
CA ILE A 274 -12.52 20.54 -1.48
C ILE A 274 -11.64 21.30 -2.46
N ASN A 275 -10.44 21.67 -2.02
CA ASN A 275 -9.39 22.21 -2.89
C ASN A 275 -8.19 21.25 -2.92
N GLU A 276 -7.24 21.49 -3.83
CA GLU A 276 -6.07 20.63 -4.02
C GLU A 276 -5.20 20.53 -2.75
N GLU A 277 -5.02 21.65 -2.03
CA GLU A 277 -4.21 21.68 -0.80
C GLU A 277 -4.76 20.79 0.32
N MET A 278 -6.10 20.68 0.42
CA MET A 278 -6.77 19.80 1.38
C MET A 278 -6.70 18.33 1.01
N GLY A 279 -6.40 17.99 -0.25
CA GLY A 279 -6.46 16.63 -0.76
C GLY A 279 -5.55 15.65 -0.02
N GLU A 280 -4.37 16.10 0.40
CA GLU A 280 -3.37 15.25 1.08
C GLU A 280 -3.73 14.90 2.53
N VAL A 281 -4.62 15.68 3.15
CA VAL A 281 -5.08 15.49 4.54
C VAL A 281 -6.61 15.46 4.63
N ILE A 282 -7.29 15.08 3.55
CA ILE A 282 -8.75 15.22 3.39
C ILE A 282 -9.54 14.54 4.52
N LEU A 283 -8.99 13.49 5.12
CA LEU A 283 -9.61 12.75 6.21
C LEU A 283 -9.61 13.53 7.53
N THR A 284 -8.57 14.32 7.83
CA THR A 284 -8.61 15.22 9.01
C THR A 284 -9.62 16.33 8.80
N VAL A 285 -9.62 16.94 7.61
CA VAL A 285 -10.56 18.02 7.22
C VAL A 285 -12.01 17.54 7.32
N SER A 286 -12.30 16.34 6.80
CA SER A 286 -13.62 15.73 6.89
C SER A 286 -13.99 15.41 8.34
N ALA A 287 -13.10 14.79 9.11
CA ALA A 287 -13.36 14.43 10.50
C ALA A 287 -13.63 15.66 11.38
N GLN A 288 -12.94 16.78 11.12
CA GLN A 288 -13.14 18.03 11.85
C GLN A 288 -14.58 18.56 11.74
N SER A 289 -15.29 18.25 10.65
CA SER A 289 -16.65 18.74 10.39
C SER A 289 -17.71 18.13 11.32
N PHE A 290 -17.45 16.97 11.92
CA PHE A 290 -18.38 16.27 12.82
C PHE A 290 -17.76 15.82 14.15
N PHE A 291 -16.44 15.85 14.25
CA PHE A 291 -15.71 15.58 15.48
C PHE A 291 -14.48 16.49 15.58
N PRO A 292 -14.62 17.76 15.98
CA PRO A 292 -13.64 18.81 15.66
C PRO A 292 -12.20 18.52 16.12
N ILE A 293 -11.95 18.56 17.43
CA ILE A 293 -10.60 18.41 17.98
C ILE A 293 -10.14 16.95 17.90
N ALA A 294 -11.01 16.04 18.33
CA ALA A 294 -10.68 14.63 18.41
C ALA A 294 -10.59 13.96 17.02
N GLY A 295 -11.41 14.37 16.05
CA GLY A 295 -11.41 13.80 14.70
C GLY A 295 -10.12 14.11 13.93
N THR A 296 -9.64 15.36 13.96
CA THR A 296 -8.35 15.73 13.37
C THR A 296 -7.22 14.90 13.97
N PHE A 297 -7.14 14.85 15.30
CA PHE A 297 -6.08 14.12 15.99
C PHE A 297 -6.15 12.62 15.72
N LEU A 298 -7.35 12.01 15.80
CA LEU A 298 -7.55 10.58 15.54
C LEU A 298 -7.15 10.21 14.12
N MET A 299 -7.58 10.99 13.12
CA MET A 299 -7.25 10.70 11.72
C MET A 299 -5.76 10.91 11.43
N ALA A 300 -5.14 11.92 12.02
CA ALA A 300 -3.70 12.12 11.89
C ALA A 300 -2.90 10.97 12.54
N VAL A 301 -3.25 10.56 13.76
CA VAL A 301 -2.63 9.42 14.44
C VAL A 301 -2.83 8.13 13.65
N ALA A 302 -4.04 7.89 13.12
CA ALA A 302 -4.31 6.72 12.29
C ALA A 302 -3.44 6.71 11.03
N ALA A 303 -3.35 7.85 10.32
CA ALA A 303 -2.53 7.97 9.13
C ALA A 303 -1.04 7.72 9.44
N ILE A 304 -0.51 8.32 10.51
CA ILE A 304 0.89 8.19 10.94
C ILE A 304 1.21 6.74 11.29
N ILE A 305 0.39 6.09 12.13
CA ILE A 305 0.59 4.68 12.51
C ILE A 305 0.48 3.76 11.30
N SER A 306 -0.52 4.01 10.45
CA SER A 306 -0.77 3.25 9.23
C SER A 306 0.45 3.29 8.31
N THR A 307 0.89 4.49 7.95
CA THR A 307 2.01 4.73 7.03
C THR A 307 3.35 4.30 7.62
N ALA A 308 3.57 4.50 8.93
CA ALA A 308 4.73 3.96 9.65
C ALA A 308 4.84 2.44 9.51
N SER A 309 3.74 1.73 9.81
CA SER A 309 3.71 0.26 9.67
C SER A 309 3.95 -0.19 8.22
N ALA A 310 3.43 0.56 7.24
CA ALA A 310 3.60 0.27 5.83
C ALA A 310 5.04 0.50 5.34
N ILE A 311 5.69 1.60 5.75
CA ILE A 311 7.10 1.88 5.44
C ILE A 311 7.97 0.74 5.98
N ASN A 312 7.77 0.35 7.24
CA ASN A 312 8.55 -0.72 7.86
C ASN A 312 8.38 -2.04 7.11
N ALA A 313 7.13 -2.46 6.87
CA ALA A 313 6.82 -3.71 6.18
C ALA A 313 7.38 -3.75 4.75
N THR A 314 7.30 -2.63 4.02
CA THR A 314 7.76 -2.55 2.63
C THR A 314 9.29 -2.51 2.50
N LEU A 315 10.00 -1.86 3.45
CA LEU A 315 11.46 -1.92 3.51
C LEU A 315 11.96 -3.34 3.83
N LEU A 316 11.29 -4.05 4.75
CA LEU A 316 11.56 -5.46 5.02
C LEU A 316 11.27 -6.34 3.78
N GLY A 317 10.18 -6.07 3.07
CA GLY A 317 9.83 -6.74 1.80
C GLY A 317 10.91 -6.55 0.73
N SER A 318 11.35 -5.30 0.52
CA SER A 318 12.45 -4.94 -0.39
C SER A 318 13.75 -5.67 -0.05
N SER A 319 14.09 -5.73 1.24
CA SER A 319 15.26 -6.43 1.76
C SER A 319 15.24 -7.94 1.44
N ARG A 320 14.09 -8.60 1.64
CA ARG A 320 13.89 -10.02 1.29
C ARG A 320 13.94 -10.27 -0.21
N LEU A 321 13.28 -9.41 -0.99
CA LEU A 321 13.31 -9.49 -2.46
C LEU A 321 14.74 -9.34 -3.00
N SER A 322 15.49 -8.36 -2.50
CA SER A 322 16.90 -8.18 -2.88
C SER A 322 17.72 -9.44 -2.59
N TYR A 323 17.51 -10.09 -1.44
CA TYR A 323 18.19 -11.34 -1.13
C TYR A 323 17.90 -12.42 -2.19
N MET A 324 16.62 -12.62 -2.53
CA MET A 324 16.23 -13.56 -3.58
C MET A 324 16.84 -13.22 -4.93
N LEU A 325 16.81 -11.95 -5.35
CA LEU A 325 17.40 -11.52 -6.62
C LEU A 325 18.91 -11.74 -6.68
N SER A 326 19.61 -11.51 -5.57
CA SER A 326 21.05 -11.73 -5.50
C SER A 326 21.43 -13.21 -5.51
N HIS A 327 20.63 -14.06 -4.87
CA HIS A 327 20.83 -15.51 -4.85
C HIS A 327 20.66 -16.10 -6.24
N GLU A 328 19.79 -15.48 -7.04
CA GLU A 328 19.50 -15.83 -8.42
C GLU A 328 20.42 -15.15 -9.45
N GLY A 329 21.44 -14.42 -8.98
CA GLY A 329 22.42 -13.76 -9.83
C GLY A 329 21.88 -12.57 -10.64
N VAL A 330 20.68 -12.07 -10.33
CA VAL A 330 20.06 -10.92 -11.01
C VAL A 330 20.75 -9.61 -10.61
N ILE A 331 21.14 -9.49 -9.35
CA ILE A 331 21.88 -8.34 -8.82
C ILE A 331 23.17 -8.80 -8.12
N PRO A 332 24.19 -7.93 -7.97
CA PRO A 332 25.44 -8.31 -7.31
C PRO A 332 25.22 -8.85 -5.89
N ALA A 333 25.83 -10.00 -5.57
CA ALA A 333 25.74 -10.66 -4.26
C ALA A 333 26.05 -9.73 -3.08
N LYS A 334 26.94 -8.75 -3.30
CA LYS A 334 27.28 -7.69 -2.33
C LYS A 334 26.07 -6.91 -1.83
N ILE A 335 25.03 -6.70 -2.64
CA ILE A 335 23.84 -5.91 -2.25
C ILE A 335 23.06 -6.60 -1.13
N SER A 336 23.06 -7.92 -1.11
CA SER A 336 22.28 -8.73 -0.17
C SER A 336 23.15 -9.44 0.87
N GLU A 337 24.39 -8.97 1.03
CA GLU A 337 25.31 -9.44 2.04
C GLU A 337 24.73 -9.20 3.44
N ILE A 338 24.50 -10.29 4.19
CA ILE A 338 23.87 -10.25 5.50
C ILE A 338 24.89 -9.80 6.55
N ASN A 339 24.57 -8.76 7.31
CA ASN A 339 25.38 -8.32 8.44
C ASN A 339 25.44 -9.40 9.53
N SER A 340 26.65 -9.73 10.01
CA SER A 340 26.86 -10.80 10.98
C SER A 340 26.24 -10.53 12.37
N LYS A 341 26.13 -9.26 12.77
CA LYS A 341 25.56 -8.85 14.07
C LYS A 341 24.05 -8.73 14.01
N THR A 342 23.53 -7.99 13.03
CA THR A 342 22.09 -7.66 12.95
C THR A 342 21.28 -8.62 12.08
N ARG A 343 21.94 -9.51 11.33
CA ARG A 343 21.32 -10.54 10.47
C ARG A 343 20.39 -9.96 9.39
N VAL A 344 20.67 -8.75 8.92
CA VAL A 344 19.93 -8.07 7.85
C VAL A 344 20.87 -7.66 6.70
N PRO A 345 20.38 -7.59 5.45
CA PRO A 345 21.17 -7.10 4.31
C PRO A 345 21.22 -5.56 4.30
N THR A 346 22.23 -5.00 4.96
CA THR A 346 22.37 -3.54 5.18
C THR A 346 22.31 -2.73 3.88
N ARG A 347 23.00 -3.17 2.82
CA ARG A 347 23.06 -2.43 1.56
C ARG A 347 21.70 -2.38 0.86
N ALA A 348 20.96 -3.49 0.83
CA ALA A 348 19.62 -3.54 0.25
C ALA A 348 18.66 -2.56 0.93
N ILE A 349 18.67 -2.51 2.27
CA ILE A 349 17.82 -1.58 3.05
C ILE A 349 18.19 -0.13 2.72
N VAL A 350 19.49 0.21 2.75
CA VAL A 350 19.96 1.56 2.45
C VAL A 350 19.62 1.97 1.02
N ILE A 351 19.86 1.11 0.03
CA ILE A 351 19.54 1.39 -1.38
C ILE A 351 18.03 1.63 -1.54
N SER A 352 17.18 0.77 -0.95
CA SER A 352 15.72 0.91 -1.00
C SER A 352 15.25 2.24 -0.40
N GLY A 353 15.81 2.60 0.76
CA GLY A 353 15.49 3.85 1.45
C GLY A 353 15.99 5.09 0.71
N VAL A 354 17.21 5.05 0.16
CA VAL A 354 17.77 6.13 -0.66
C VAL A 354 16.98 6.33 -1.95
N MET A 355 16.57 5.25 -2.64
CA MET A 355 15.69 5.35 -3.80
C MET A 355 14.36 6.02 -3.43
N SER A 356 13.78 5.65 -2.29
CA SER A 356 12.54 6.26 -1.80
C SER A 356 12.72 7.75 -1.49
N ILE A 357 13.85 8.14 -0.87
CA ILE A 357 14.20 9.54 -0.64
C ILE A 357 14.34 10.29 -1.97
N ILE A 358 15.04 9.73 -2.96
CA ILE A 358 15.16 10.35 -4.29
C ILE A 358 13.77 10.60 -4.88
N PHE A 359 12.84 9.64 -4.80
CA PHE A 359 11.48 9.87 -5.31
C PHE A 359 10.74 10.99 -4.56
N ILE A 360 10.94 11.12 -3.25
CA ILE A 360 10.41 12.24 -2.46
C ILE A 360 10.99 13.58 -2.92
N LEU A 361 12.27 13.63 -3.29
CA LEU A 361 12.93 14.89 -3.70
C LEU A 361 12.47 15.39 -5.07
N PHE A 362 12.12 14.49 -5.99
CA PHE A 362 11.91 14.84 -7.41
C PHE A 362 10.46 14.75 -7.89
N PHE A 363 9.58 14.05 -7.17
CA PHE A 363 8.22 13.80 -7.62
C PHE A 363 7.19 14.24 -6.59
N ASN A 364 6.01 14.64 -7.07
CA ASN A 364 4.85 14.88 -6.20
C ASN A 364 4.13 13.57 -5.88
N ILE A 365 3.19 13.61 -4.93
CA ILE A 365 2.48 12.43 -4.44
C ILE A 365 1.64 11.75 -5.53
N GLU A 366 1.06 12.52 -6.47
CA GLU A 366 0.28 11.98 -7.58
C GLU A 366 1.15 11.18 -8.56
N THR A 367 2.30 11.73 -8.94
CA THR A 367 3.28 11.06 -9.82
C THR A 367 3.81 9.79 -9.15
N VAL A 368 4.12 9.84 -7.86
CA VAL A 368 4.57 8.67 -7.10
C VAL A 368 3.49 7.59 -7.04
N ALA A 369 2.24 7.96 -6.72
CA ALA A 369 1.13 7.02 -6.65
C ALA A 369 0.78 6.40 -8.02
N THR A 370 0.83 7.21 -9.08
CA THR A 370 0.60 6.74 -10.45
C THR A 370 1.71 5.78 -10.88
N ALA A 371 2.97 6.12 -10.65
CA ALA A 371 4.10 5.26 -10.97
C ALA A 371 4.05 3.93 -10.21
N ALA A 372 3.75 3.96 -8.90
CA ALA A 372 3.54 2.75 -8.11
C ALA A 372 2.42 1.89 -8.70
N SER A 373 1.25 2.47 -8.96
CA SER A 373 0.08 1.78 -9.51
C SER A 373 0.38 1.10 -10.83
N LEU A 374 1.03 1.80 -11.77
CA LEU A 374 1.40 1.25 -13.07
C LEU A 374 2.42 0.10 -12.95
N ILE A 375 3.44 0.27 -12.10
CA ILE A 375 4.43 -0.79 -11.85
C ILE A 375 3.73 -2.04 -11.29
N PHE A 376 2.86 -1.90 -10.30
CA PHE A 376 2.11 -3.02 -9.73
C PHE A 376 1.13 -3.65 -10.71
N MET A 377 0.51 -2.87 -11.59
CA MET A 377 -0.28 -3.42 -12.69
C MET A 377 0.55 -4.29 -13.62
N LEU A 378 1.76 -3.89 -14.00
CA LEU A 378 2.66 -4.73 -14.80
C LEU A 378 3.06 -6.02 -14.07
N ILE A 379 3.32 -5.91 -12.76
CA ILE A 379 3.65 -7.06 -11.92
C ILE A 379 2.46 -8.02 -11.85
N PHE A 380 1.25 -7.49 -11.65
CA PHE A 380 0.02 -8.27 -11.58
C PHE A 380 -0.31 -8.89 -12.94
N ALA A 381 -0.05 -8.19 -14.06
CA ALA A 381 -0.15 -8.76 -15.39
C ALA A 381 0.81 -9.93 -15.57
N ALA A 382 2.07 -9.79 -15.16
CA ALA A 382 3.05 -10.88 -15.21
C ALA A 382 2.64 -12.09 -14.35
N VAL A 383 2.05 -11.86 -13.18
CA VAL A 383 1.51 -12.93 -12.31
C VAL A 383 0.33 -13.62 -12.96
N ASN A 384 -0.62 -12.86 -13.52
CA ASN A 384 -1.74 -13.43 -14.25
C ASN A 384 -1.28 -14.22 -15.49
N LEU A 385 -0.31 -13.71 -16.26
CA LEU A 385 0.30 -14.44 -17.37
C LEU A 385 1.02 -15.72 -16.91
N SER A 386 1.69 -15.67 -15.76
CA SER A 386 2.31 -16.85 -15.15
C SER A 386 1.26 -17.89 -14.76
N ALA A 387 0.15 -17.45 -14.18
CA ALA A 387 -0.99 -18.31 -13.88
C ALA A 387 -1.63 -18.91 -15.14
N ILE A 388 -1.76 -18.14 -16.23
CA ILE A 388 -2.26 -18.65 -17.52
C ILE A 388 -1.39 -19.79 -18.05
N LYS A 389 -0.07 -19.70 -17.86
CA LYS A 389 0.89 -20.69 -18.34
C LYS A 389 1.01 -21.91 -17.42
N LEU A 390 0.79 -21.74 -16.12
CA LEU A 390 1.04 -22.78 -15.10
C LEU A 390 -0.23 -23.44 -14.54
N LEU A 391 -1.40 -22.83 -14.71
CA LEU A 391 -2.68 -23.33 -14.20
C LEU A 391 -3.63 -23.72 -15.34
N GLU A 392 -4.62 -24.54 -15.03
CA GLU A 392 -5.55 -25.10 -16.01
C GLU A 392 -7.02 -24.86 -15.62
N GLY A 393 -7.92 -25.10 -16.58
CA GLY A 393 -9.37 -25.02 -16.39
C GLY A 393 -9.85 -23.62 -15.97
N LYS A 394 -10.79 -23.58 -15.02
CA LYS A 394 -11.38 -22.33 -14.50
C LYS A 394 -10.31 -21.35 -14.00
N LYS A 395 -9.22 -21.85 -13.42
CA LYS A 395 -8.17 -21.01 -12.86
C LYS A 395 -7.49 -20.15 -13.92
N ARG A 396 -7.17 -20.76 -15.06
CA ARG A 396 -6.60 -20.08 -16.23
C ARG A 396 -7.54 -19.00 -16.79
N ILE A 397 -8.85 -19.29 -16.88
CA ILE A 397 -9.83 -18.34 -17.41
C ILE A 397 -9.90 -17.08 -16.54
N VAL A 398 -9.94 -17.23 -15.22
CA VAL A 398 -9.94 -16.09 -14.29
C VAL A 398 -8.68 -15.24 -14.45
N SER A 399 -7.51 -15.87 -14.65
CA SER A 399 -6.26 -15.14 -14.91
C SER A 399 -6.26 -14.41 -16.26
N VAL A 400 -6.88 -14.95 -17.32
CA VAL A 400 -7.06 -14.24 -18.61
C VAL A 400 -7.88 -12.97 -18.41
N ILE A 401 -8.99 -13.06 -17.67
CA ILE A 401 -9.83 -11.91 -17.36
C ILE A 401 -9.02 -10.85 -16.60
N GLY A 402 -8.20 -11.26 -15.64
CA GLY A 402 -7.27 -10.37 -14.92
C GLY A 402 -6.32 -9.61 -15.85
N VAL A 403 -5.69 -10.29 -16.82
CA VAL A 403 -4.83 -9.62 -17.83
C VAL A 403 -5.62 -8.61 -18.67
N ILE A 404 -6.83 -8.97 -19.11
CA ILE A 404 -7.67 -8.07 -19.93
C ILE A 404 -7.99 -6.79 -19.17
N PHE A 405 -8.42 -6.88 -17.91
CA PHE A 405 -8.70 -5.70 -17.08
C PHE A 405 -7.47 -4.79 -16.93
N ILE A 406 -6.29 -5.39 -16.70
CA ILE A 406 -5.04 -4.61 -16.58
C ILE A 406 -4.69 -3.93 -17.90
N ILE A 407 -4.82 -4.62 -19.05
CA ILE A 407 -4.58 -4.01 -20.37
C ILE A 407 -5.55 -2.84 -20.60
N VAL A 408 -6.82 -3.01 -20.25
CA VAL A 408 -7.82 -1.93 -20.36
C VAL A 408 -7.42 -0.72 -19.53
N TYR A 409 -6.95 -0.91 -18.29
CA TYR A 409 -6.44 0.17 -17.45
C TYR A 409 -5.24 0.89 -18.07
N TRP A 410 -4.28 0.14 -18.62
CA TRP A 410 -3.13 0.70 -19.33
C TRP A 410 -3.55 1.52 -20.56
N ILE A 411 -4.50 1.03 -21.35
CA ILE A 411 -5.02 1.76 -22.51
C ILE A 411 -5.67 3.06 -22.07
N PHE A 412 -6.54 3.04 -21.06
CA PHE A 412 -7.18 4.25 -20.55
C PHE A 412 -6.17 5.26 -20.03
N TRP A 413 -5.17 4.80 -19.28
CA TRP A 413 -4.11 5.68 -18.79
C TRP A 413 -3.29 6.29 -19.94
N ILE A 414 -2.93 5.52 -20.97
CA ILE A 414 -2.21 6.04 -22.14
C ILE A 414 -3.05 7.08 -22.89
N ILE A 415 -4.36 6.84 -23.06
CA ILE A 415 -5.27 7.78 -23.71
C ILE A 415 -5.34 9.10 -22.92
N ASP A 416 -5.28 9.06 -21.59
CA ASP A 416 -5.28 10.26 -20.73
C ASP A 416 -4.05 11.15 -20.90
N GLN A 417 -2.94 10.60 -21.41
CA GLN A 417 -1.70 11.35 -21.61
C GLN A 417 -1.62 12.04 -22.98
N VAL A 418 -2.59 11.80 -23.88
CA VAL A 418 -2.64 12.35 -25.26
C VAL A 418 -3.76 13.37 -25.36
#